data_AF-A0A7M3Y6Z6-F1
#
_entry.id   AF-A0A7M3Y6Z6-F1
#
_cell.length_a   1.000
_cell.length_b   1.000
_cell.length_c   1.000
_cell.angle_alpha   90.00
_cell.angle_beta   90.00
_cell.angle_gamma   90.00
#
_symmetry.space_group_name_H-M   'P 1'
#
loop_
_entity.id
_entity.type
_entity.pdbx_description
1 polymer ?
#
loop_
_entity_poly.entity_id
_entity_poly.type
_entity_poly.pdbx_seq_one_letter_code
_entity_poly.pdbx_strand_id
1 'polypeptide(L)'
;MKPVAVHAIWLAQDDPKKNTAVRASKRGDVILHKDLRRVPRKGILLDPLCGKVFGPEDHDLLTDGALVALDCSWAQIDDSVASIDRRTRLQHRMLPLLLAANPVN
;
A
#
# COMPACT_ATOMS: atom_id res chain seq x y z
N MET A 1 -16.49 -6.71 14.60
CA MET A 1 -15.78 -5.66 13.84
C MET A 1 -15.83 -6.01 12.36
N LYS A 2 -16.01 -5.01 11.49
CA LYS A 2 -15.90 -5.22 10.04
C LYS A 2 -14.42 -5.45 9.70
N PRO A 3 -14.09 -6.40 8.81
CA PRO A 3 -12.71 -6.56 8.34
C PRO A 3 -12.19 -5.27 7.71
N VAL A 4 -10.93 -4.93 7.97
CA VAL A 4 -10.26 -3.80 7.32
C VAL A 4 -10.19 -4.06 5.82
N ALA A 5 -10.60 -3.08 5.02
CA ALA A 5 -10.47 -3.18 3.57
C ALA A 5 -9.00 -3.01 3.17
N VAL A 6 -8.45 -3.98 2.44
CA VAL A 6 -7.05 -3.97 1.99
C VAL A 6 -6.98 -3.73 0.48
N HIS A 7 -6.23 -2.72 0.10
CA HIS A 7 -6.10 -2.24 -1.27
C HIS A 7 -4.62 -2.13 -1.65
N ALA A 8 -4.32 -2.20 -2.94
CA ALA A 8 -2.98 -1.92 -3.45
C ALA A 8 -3.07 -1.04 -4.71
N ILE A 9 -2.22 -0.02 -4.79
CA ILE A 9 -2.00 0.77 -6.01
C ILE A 9 -0.90 0.07 -6.78
N TRP A 10 -1.18 -0.39 -8.00
CA TRP A 10 -0.21 -1.08 -8.83
C TRP A 10 0.27 -0.21 -9.99
N LEU A 11 1.57 0.13 -9.97
CA LEU A 11 2.19 0.97 -11.01
C LEU A 11 2.69 0.18 -12.23
N ALA A 12 2.56 -1.15 -12.24
CA ALA A 12 2.92 -2.03 -13.35
C ALA A 12 4.37 -1.83 -13.86
N GLN A 13 5.32 -1.71 -12.93
CA GLN A 13 6.75 -1.52 -13.19
C GLN A 13 7.54 -2.84 -13.27
N ASP A 14 6.90 -3.97 -12.93
CA ASP A 14 7.52 -5.30 -12.83
C ASP A 14 6.70 -6.40 -13.55
N ASP A 15 7.26 -7.62 -13.61
CA ASP A 15 6.57 -8.76 -14.22
C ASP A 15 5.34 -9.18 -13.39
N PRO A 16 4.10 -9.03 -13.92
CA PRO A 16 2.88 -9.37 -13.18
C PRO A 16 2.77 -10.85 -12.79
N LYS A 17 3.55 -11.75 -13.41
CA LYS A 17 3.58 -13.16 -13.03
C LYS A 17 4.34 -13.40 -11.72
N LYS A 18 5.29 -12.51 -11.39
CA LYS A 18 6.13 -12.58 -10.18
C LYS A 18 5.64 -11.65 -9.06
N ASN A 19 4.84 -10.65 -9.41
CA ASN A 19 4.34 -9.64 -8.49
C ASN A 19 3.38 -10.22 -7.42
N THR A 20 3.64 -9.90 -6.15
CA THR A 20 2.87 -10.39 -5.01
C THR A 20 1.49 -9.74 -4.91
N ALA A 21 1.36 -8.42 -5.14
CA ALA A 21 0.06 -7.73 -5.10
C ALA A 21 -0.91 -8.25 -6.17
N VAL A 22 -0.39 -8.53 -7.38
CA VAL A 22 -1.17 -9.16 -8.47
C VAL A 22 -1.64 -10.57 -8.06
N ARG A 23 -0.77 -11.38 -7.46
CA ARG A 23 -1.14 -12.73 -6.97
C ARG A 23 -2.16 -12.67 -5.83
N ALA A 24 -1.99 -11.75 -4.88
CA ALA A 24 -2.92 -11.54 -3.76
C ALA A 24 -4.29 -11.09 -4.26
N SER A 25 -4.33 -10.20 -5.26
CA SER A 25 -5.60 -9.77 -5.86
C SER A 25 -6.33 -10.91 -6.57
N LYS A 26 -5.61 -11.79 -7.28
CA LYS A 26 -6.21 -12.99 -7.90
C LYS A 26 -6.83 -13.96 -6.88
N ARG A 27 -6.30 -14.00 -5.64
CA ARG A 27 -6.87 -14.79 -4.54
C ARG A 27 -8.04 -14.10 -3.83
N GLY A 28 -8.27 -12.82 -4.09
CA GLY A 28 -9.29 -12.02 -3.41
C GLY A 28 -8.82 -11.38 -2.10
N ASP A 29 -7.52 -11.46 -1.76
CA ASP A 29 -6.97 -10.93 -0.51
C ASP A 29 -6.89 -9.39 -0.54
N VAL A 30 -6.71 -8.80 -1.72
CA VAL A 30 -6.46 -7.36 -1.93
C VAL A 30 -7.20 -6.83 -3.15
N ILE A 31 -7.78 -5.63 -3.04
CA ILE A 31 -8.36 -4.91 -4.18
C ILE A 31 -7.26 -4.11 -4.89
N LEU A 32 -6.92 -4.51 -6.12
CA LEU A 32 -5.86 -3.87 -6.91
C LEU A 32 -6.37 -2.70 -7.74
N HIS A 33 -5.71 -1.55 -7.66
CA HIS A 33 -6.04 -0.32 -8.37
C HIS A 33 -4.95 0.02 -9.38
N LYS A 34 -5.33 0.11 -10.65
CA LYS A 34 -4.50 0.72 -11.71
C LYS A 34 -4.82 2.21 -11.92
N ASP A 35 -6.01 2.61 -11.50
CA ASP A 35 -6.52 3.97 -11.63
C ASP A 35 -6.63 4.59 -10.24
N LEU A 36 -5.84 5.63 -9.99
CA LEU A 36 -5.79 6.33 -8.71
C LEU A 36 -7.14 6.93 -8.29
N ARG A 37 -8.04 7.19 -9.25
CA ARG A 37 -9.39 7.71 -8.96
C ARG A 37 -10.26 6.70 -8.22
N ARG A 38 -9.91 5.41 -8.25
CA ARG A 38 -10.64 4.31 -7.59
C ARG A 38 -10.07 3.95 -6.22
N VAL A 39 -8.93 4.53 -5.86
CA VAL A 39 -8.28 4.31 -4.56
C VAL A 39 -9.16 4.91 -3.45
N PRO A 40 -9.27 4.24 -2.28
CA PRO A 40 -9.96 4.80 -1.13
C PRO A 40 -9.45 6.20 -0.77
N ARG A 41 -10.37 7.08 -0.38
CA ARG A 41 -10.03 8.47 -0.01
C ARG A 41 -9.66 8.64 1.46
N LYS A 42 -10.02 7.68 2.31
CA LYS A 42 -9.78 7.67 3.77
C LYS A 42 -9.05 6.39 4.14
N GLY A 43 -8.09 6.51 5.04
CA GLY A 43 -7.30 5.38 5.50
C GLY A 43 -5.81 5.69 5.47
N ILE A 44 -5.02 4.62 5.36
CA ILE A 44 -3.57 4.64 5.50
C ILE A 44 -2.93 4.21 4.19
N LEU A 45 -1.92 4.94 3.75
CA LEU A 45 -0.99 4.50 2.72
C LEU A 45 0.27 3.98 3.40
N LEU A 46 0.64 2.74 3.09
CA LEU A 46 1.94 2.21 3.49
C LEU A 46 3.02 2.86 2.64
N ASP A 47 3.84 3.67 3.29
CA ASP A 47 4.91 4.47 2.69
C ASP A 47 6.20 4.26 3.50
N PRO A 48 7.20 3.54 2.94
CA PRO A 48 8.45 3.27 3.64
C PRO A 48 9.34 4.52 3.80
N LEU A 49 9.04 5.63 3.10
CA LEU A 49 9.82 6.86 3.16
C LEU A 49 9.26 7.84 4.19
N CYS A 50 8.10 7.56 4.77
CA CYS A 50 7.53 8.44 5.80
C CYS A 50 8.15 8.15 7.18
N GLY A 51 8.39 9.20 7.97
CA GLY A 51 9.00 9.06 9.29
C GLY A 51 8.05 8.53 10.38
N LYS A 52 6.74 8.45 10.12
CA LYS A 52 5.76 8.01 11.12
C LYS A 52 5.48 6.51 10.98
N VAL A 53 5.85 5.75 11.99
CA VAL A 53 5.59 4.31 12.08
C VAL A 53 4.10 4.05 12.31
N PHE A 54 3.57 3.00 11.68
CA PHE A 54 2.22 2.49 11.88
C PHE A 54 2.08 1.89 13.28
N GLY A 55 1.06 2.31 14.01
CA GLY A 55 0.84 1.86 15.40
C GLY A 55 -0.63 1.77 15.80
N PRO A 56 -0.92 1.28 17.02
CA PRO A 56 -2.28 1.15 17.54
C PRO A 56 -3.10 2.46 17.51
N GLU A 57 -2.44 3.62 17.60
CA GLU A 57 -3.06 4.94 17.52
C GLU A 57 -3.73 5.23 16.17
N ASP A 58 -3.41 4.46 15.13
CA ASP A 58 -3.97 4.64 13.79
C ASP A 58 -5.28 3.85 13.58
N HIS A 59 -5.78 3.14 14.61
CA HIS A 59 -6.98 2.30 14.51
C HIS A 59 -8.21 3.06 14.00
N ASP A 60 -8.40 4.32 14.40
CA ASP A 60 -9.54 5.13 13.96
C ASP A 60 -9.50 5.47 12.47
N LEU A 61 -8.30 5.50 11.86
CA LEU A 61 -8.13 5.70 10.43
C LEU A 61 -8.60 4.49 9.62
N LEU A 62 -8.62 3.30 10.22
CA LEU A 62 -9.02 2.04 9.58
C LEU A 62 -10.49 1.67 9.84
N THR A 63 -11.13 2.25 10.86
CA THR A 63 -12.52 1.90 11.23
C THR A 63 -13.51 2.17 10.09
N ASP A 64 -13.37 3.31 9.41
CA ASP A 64 -14.14 3.66 8.19
C ASP A 64 -13.23 3.91 6.97
N GLY A 65 -11.96 3.50 7.07
CA GLY A 65 -10.97 3.68 6.02
C GLY A 65 -10.48 2.36 5.45
N ALA A 66 -9.42 2.45 4.68
CA ALA A 66 -8.74 1.29 4.12
C ALA A 66 -7.25 1.31 4.44
N LEU A 67 -6.64 0.13 4.45
CA LEU A 67 -5.19 -0.01 4.35
C LEU A 67 -4.82 -0.11 2.87
N VAL A 68 -3.94 0.76 2.40
CA VAL A 68 -3.53 0.84 1.01
C VAL A 68 -2.03 0.65 0.92
N ALA A 69 -1.58 -0.33 0.13
CA ALA A 69 -0.17 -0.49 -0.21
C ALA A 69 0.16 0.22 -1.54
N LEU A 70 1.39 0.74 -1.66
CA LEU A 70 1.95 1.13 -2.96
C LEU A 70 2.81 -0.01 -3.50
N ASP A 71 2.36 -0.62 -4.60
CA ASP A 71 3.08 -1.69 -5.28
C ASP A 71 3.85 -1.10 -6.48
N CYS A 72 5.15 -0.92 -6.25
CA CYS A 72 6.13 -0.34 -7.16
C CYS A 72 7.48 -1.06 -7.00
N SER A 73 8.42 -0.81 -7.91
CA SER A 73 9.77 -1.33 -7.78
C SER A 73 10.57 -0.54 -6.74
N TRP A 74 11.43 -1.22 -5.98
CA TRP A 74 12.34 -0.56 -5.03
C TRP A 74 13.25 0.48 -5.70
N ALA A 75 13.66 0.22 -6.95
CA ALA A 75 14.49 1.14 -7.73
C ALA A 75 13.79 2.47 -8.07
N GLN A 76 12.47 2.56 -7.91
CA GLN A 76 11.66 3.73 -8.24
C GLN A 76 10.82 4.22 -7.06
N ILE A 77 11.18 3.86 -5.82
CA ILE A 77 10.35 4.12 -4.64
C ILE A 77 10.12 5.63 -4.40
N ASP A 78 11.16 6.47 -4.48
CA ASP A 78 11.06 7.91 -4.25
C ASP A 78 10.10 8.59 -5.23
N ASP A 79 10.31 8.37 -6.53
CA ASP A 79 9.45 8.92 -7.59
C ASP A 79 8.01 8.39 -7.49
N SER A 80 7.87 7.10 -7.15
CA SER A 80 6.57 6.47 -7.00
C SER A 80 5.79 7.09 -5.85
N VAL A 81 6.38 7.21 -4.65
CA VAL A 81 5.75 7.86 -3.49
C VAL A 81 5.40 9.32 -3.80
N ALA A 82 6.33 10.09 -4.38
CA ALA A 82 6.10 11.50 -4.73
C ALA A 82 4.92 11.66 -5.72
N SER A 83 4.73 10.72 -6.64
CA SER A 83 3.61 10.73 -7.58
C SER A 83 2.24 10.47 -6.92
N ILE A 84 2.23 9.68 -5.83
CA ILE A 84 1.02 9.29 -5.10
C ILE A 84 0.62 10.35 -4.08
N ASP A 85 1.59 10.96 -3.40
CA ASP A 85 1.38 11.98 -2.37
C ASP A 85 0.53 13.15 -2.90
N ARG A 86 0.79 13.58 -4.13
CA ARG A 86 0.02 14.66 -4.79
C ARG A 86 -1.40 14.27 -5.22
N ARG A 87 -1.78 12.99 -5.15
CA ARG A 87 -2.99 12.45 -5.78
C ARG A 87 -3.93 11.74 -4.80
N THR A 88 -3.49 11.50 -3.58
CA THR A 88 -4.31 10.86 -2.54
C THR A 88 -4.38 11.73 -1.29
N ARG A 89 -5.28 11.41 -0.37
CA ARG A 89 -5.39 12.05 0.96
C ARG A 89 -5.18 11.05 2.10
N LEU A 90 -4.62 9.90 1.75
CA LEU A 90 -4.35 8.83 2.71
C LEU A 90 -3.28 9.29 3.68
N GLN A 91 -3.33 8.77 4.91
CA GLN A 91 -2.32 9.07 5.91
C GLN A 91 -1.13 8.14 5.73
N HIS A 92 0.07 8.70 5.57
CA HIS A 92 1.26 7.90 5.29
C HIS A 92 1.78 7.27 6.59
N ARG A 93 2.04 5.96 6.55
CA ARG A 93 2.67 5.22 7.65
C ARG A 93 3.71 4.24 7.15
N MET A 94 4.84 4.20 7.81
CA MET A 94 5.88 3.20 7.60
C MET A 94 5.57 1.98 8.45
N LEU A 95 5.79 0.77 7.94
CA LEU A 95 5.69 -0.41 8.79
C LEU A 95 6.76 -0.35 9.91
N PRO A 96 6.52 -0.97 11.08
CA PRO A 96 7.58 -1.16 12.05
C PRO A 96 8.74 -1.97 11.43
N LEU A 97 9.90 -1.96 12.09
CA LEU A 97 11.05 -2.72 11.62
C LEU A 97 10.69 -4.22 11.53
N LEU A 98 10.80 -4.76 10.32
CA LEU A 98 10.53 -6.15 9.99
C LEU A 98 11.69 -6.70 9.15
N LEU A 99 11.98 -7.99 9.32
CA LEU A 99 12.92 -8.70 8.46
C LEU A 99 12.19 -9.35 7.29
N ALA A 100 12.69 -9.11 6.09
CA ALA A 100 12.19 -9.75 4.90
C ALA A 100 12.46 -11.26 4.95
N ALA A 101 11.45 -12.06 4.63
CA ALA A 101 11.55 -13.52 4.57
C ALA A 101 11.40 -14.07 3.15
N ASN A 102 11.26 -13.19 2.15
CA ASN A 102 11.19 -13.57 0.75
C ASN A 102 12.61 -13.83 0.19
N PRO A 103 12.78 -14.73 -0.77
CA PRO A 103 14.09 -15.21 -1.23
C PRO A 103 14.94 -14.19 -2.03
N VAL A 104 14.50 -12.94 -2.14
CA VAL A 104 15.16 -11.91 -2.96
C VAL A 104 16.03 -10.98 -2.11
N ASN A 105 15.68 -10.78 -0.84
CA ASN A 105 16.32 -9.80 0.05
C ASN A 105 17.22 -10.49 1.08
#